data_AF-A0A410RTV9-F1
#
_entry.id   AF-A0A410RTV9-F1
#
_cell.length_a   1.000
_cell.length_b   1.000
_cell.length_c   1.000
_cell.angle_alpha   90.00
_cell.angle_beta   90.00
_cell.angle_gamma   90.00
#
_symmetry.space_group_name_H-M   'P 1'
#
loop_
_entity.id
_entity.type
_entity.pdbx_description
1 polymer ?
#
loop_
_entity_poly.entity_id
_entity_poly.type
_entity_poly.pdbx_seq_one_letter_code
_entity_poly.pdbx_strand_id
1 'polypeptide(L)'
;MKRALLGLLLAGASVLPASAAPPSPEVASVSVPAPEETPQAQEARARLHVLREFERVGRRAPTSDKALEAAARRLAREALSKFTTGAPDLLTLTEAVSDSGAADPSPKALVIRAWVHAHAIETFLARTDFNGERVSHFGVGVAFLGERAALVLLVADRKAEVLPFPRTLAKAGTEKRVCGRLVSPLRGPQVFVTRPDGQVESVALSRAPTGTNGFCALVSFDTAGSYTVEVVGQASAGPEVASLFLVQVGARSARGGQASQREPTTLAEARTALYERINTLRRAYQLPELTPDPTLEDVSLRYSTRMATEGFFAHIAPDGSTLTRRLPEGTRYVRAGENLGLAAGPLAAHFGIEHSPGHRKNLMDPAFRFMGVGVAFQKVDGRDQAIVTEVFTAASPGAALMVDPVSEVYDALSRHRATLKLPPLARSEALERLARDHARRALAQDEPTAGDGDPSPLHERVFSALPDAGTASVDFFVVGDPGAVPESRSLATATYTQVGVGLVRGDSKRFGQGQYWVAVIYAAVP
;
A
#
# COMPACT_ATOMS: atom_id res chain seq x y z
N MET A 1 -53.01 113.87 12.40
CA MET A 1 -54.31 113.42 11.85
C MET A 1 -54.77 112.18 12.59
N LYS A 2 -55.96 112.25 13.20
CA LYS A 2 -56.91 111.18 13.63
C LYS A 2 -56.44 110.00 14.51
N ARG A 3 -57.01 110.00 15.74
CA ARG A 3 -57.70 108.89 16.49
C ARG A 3 -56.84 107.69 16.93
N ALA A 4 -57.14 106.93 17.98
CA ALA A 4 -57.91 107.04 19.22
C ALA A 4 -57.75 105.67 19.94
N LEU A 5 -57.78 105.69 21.27
CA LEU A 5 -58.35 104.70 22.21
C LEU A 5 -57.93 103.20 22.23
N LEU A 6 -57.51 102.81 23.44
CA LEU A 6 -58.05 101.74 24.31
C LEU A 6 -57.74 100.25 24.02
N GLY A 7 -57.28 99.55 25.07
CA GLY A 7 -57.81 98.20 25.37
C GLY A 7 -56.83 97.08 25.73
N LEU A 8 -56.52 96.97 27.02
CA LEU A 8 -56.56 95.76 27.88
C LEU A 8 -55.75 94.46 27.58
N LEU A 9 -54.85 94.18 28.54
CA LEU A 9 -54.39 92.91 29.14
C LEU A 9 -54.44 91.57 28.36
N LEU A 10 -53.27 90.94 28.27
CA LEU A 10 -53.11 89.49 28.43
C LEU A 10 -51.87 89.16 29.29
N ALA A 11 -52.06 88.23 30.23
CA ALA A 11 -51.08 87.74 31.17
C ALA A 11 -49.94 86.96 30.49
N GLY A 12 -48.70 87.21 30.91
CA GLY A 12 -47.52 86.44 30.53
C GLY A 12 -46.90 85.78 31.76
N ALA A 13 -46.91 84.46 31.79
CA ALA A 13 -46.37 83.63 32.86
C ALA A 13 -44.83 83.67 32.92
N SER A 14 -44.32 83.62 34.15
CA SER A 14 -42.94 83.52 34.57
C SER A 14 -42.28 82.18 34.20
N VAL A 15 -41.03 82.22 33.72
CA VAL A 15 -40.13 81.07 33.65
C VAL A 15 -38.87 81.38 34.47
N LEU A 16 -38.67 80.62 35.55
CA LEU A 16 -37.44 80.57 36.34
C LEU A 16 -36.45 79.57 35.70
N PRO A 17 -35.13 79.78 35.80
CA PRO A 17 -34.14 78.89 35.21
C PRO A 17 -33.99 77.60 36.02
N ALA A 18 -33.87 76.48 35.31
CA ALA A 18 -33.74 75.14 35.87
C ALA A 18 -32.39 74.89 36.55
N SER A 19 -32.46 74.27 37.73
CA SER A 19 -31.33 73.75 38.51
C SER A 19 -30.58 72.65 37.75
N ALA A 20 -29.25 72.74 37.72
CA ALA A 20 -28.38 71.70 37.18
C ALA A 20 -28.48 70.40 38.00
N ALA A 21 -28.54 69.26 37.31
CA ALA A 21 -28.56 67.93 37.90
C ALA A 21 -27.16 67.52 38.40
N PRO A 22 -27.06 66.72 39.48
CA PRO A 22 -25.78 66.23 39.97
C PRO A 22 -25.16 65.19 39.00
N PRO A 23 -23.83 65.08 38.96
CA PRO A 23 -23.15 64.12 38.10
C PRO A 23 -23.45 62.68 38.55
N SER A 24 -23.63 61.80 37.56
CA SER A 24 -23.81 60.36 37.77
C SER A 24 -22.54 59.74 38.39
N PRO A 25 -22.66 58.70 39.25
CA PRO A 25 -21.50 58.06 39.84
C PRO A 25 -20.67 57.37 38.75
N GLU A 26 -19.36 57.66 38.72
CA GLU A 26 -18.38 56.95 37.91
C GLU A 26 -18.38 55.47 38.30
N VAL A 27 -18.92 54.64 37.40
CA VAL A 27 -18.72 53.20 37.47
C VAL A 27 -17.26 52.97 37.13
N ALA A 28 -16.44 52.70 38.15
CA ALA A 28 -15.09 52.22 37.95
C ALA A 28 -15.14 51.01 37.02
N SER A 29 -14.67 51.20 35.78
CA SER A 29 -14.50 50.10 34.85
C SER A 29 -13.45 49.18 35.45
N VAL A 30 -13.91 48.05 35.99
CA VAL A 30 -13.03 46.94 36.31
C VAL A 30 -12.48 46.49 34.96
N SER A 31 -11.28 46.96 34.63
CA SER A 31 -10.43 46.40 33.59
C SER A 31 -10.16 44.95 34.00
N VAL A 32 -11.04 44.04 33.59
CA VAL A 32 -10.75 42.61 33.63
C VAL A 32 -9.50 42.45 32.76
N PRO A 33 -8.35 42.02 33.32
CA PRO A 33 -7.19 41.77 32.50
C PRO A 33 -7.59 40.80 31.40
N ALA A 34 -7.20 41.10 30.16
CA ALA A 34 -7.41 40.18 29.05
C ALA A 34 -6.95 38.78 29.49
N PRO A 35 -7.77 37.72 29.26
CA PRO A 35 -7.45 36.39 29.73
C PRO A 35 -6.03 36.04 29.28
N GLU A 36 -5.20 35.66 30.24
CA GLU A 36 -3.79 35.34 30.00
C GLU A 36 -3.70 34.33 28.85
N GLU A 37 -3.04 34.70 27.77
CA GLU A 37 -2.83 33.79 26.63
C GLU A 37 -1.90 32.69 27.10
N THR A 38 -2.49 31.60 27.58
CA THR A 38 -1.79 30.38 27.97
C THR A 38 -1.93 29.32 26.88
N PRO A 39 -1.01 28.36 26.76
CA PRO A 39 -1.17 27.24 25.84
C PRO A 39 -2.49 26.50 26.05
N GLN A 40 -2.91 26.31 27.31
CA GLN A 40 -4.14 25.62 27.67
C GLN A 40 -5.39 26.38 27.23
N ALA A 41 -5.39 27.72 27.35
CA ALA A 41 -6.48 28.55 26.84
C ALA A 41 -6.61 28.46 25.32
N GLN A 42 -5.48 28.47 24.59
CA GLN A 42 -5.48 28.29 23.13
C GLN A 42 -5.93 26.88 22.73
N GLU A 43 -5.50 25.83 23.42
CA GLU A 43 -5.97 24.45 23.21
C GLU A 43 -7.49 24.34 23.40
N ALA A 44 -8.05 24.98 24.43
CA ALA A 44 -9.50 24.97 24.66
C ALA A 44 -10.27 25.62 23.51
N ARG A 45 -9.84 26.80 23.03
CA ARG A 45 -10.42 27.49 21.88
C ARG A 45 -10.31 26.66 20.60
N ALA A 46 -9.15 26.06 20.37
CA ALA A 46 -8.90 25.22 19.19
C ALA A 46 -9.77 23.95 19.19
N ARG A 47 -9.95 23.28 20.35
CA ARG A 47 -10.86 22.12 20.44
C ARG A 47 -12.30 22.49 20.10
N LEU A 48 -12.80 23.61 20.63
CA LEU A 48 -14.14 24.11 20.30
C LEU A 48 -14.26 24.43 18.81
N HIS A 49 -13.22 24.97 18.19
CA HIS A 49 -13.18 25.22 16.76
C HIS A 49 -13.29 23.93 15.94
N VAL A 50 -12.51 22.90 16.29
CA VAL A 50 -12.58 21.60 15.61
C VAL A 50 -14.01 21.04 15.65
N LEU A 51 -14.62 20.98 16.83
CA LEU A 51 -15.98 20.45 16.98
C LEU A 51 -17.00 21.24 16.14
N ARG A 52 -16.96 22.57 16.21
CA ARG A 52 -17.85 23.45 15.44
C ARG A 52 -17.69 23.28 13.93
N GLU A 53 -16.46 23.12 13.42
CA GLU A 53 -16.24 22.97 11.97
C GLU A 53 -16.75 21.64 11.41
N PHE A 54 -16.80 20.57 12.22
CA PHE A 54 -17.46 19.32 11.84
C PHE A 54 -18.98 19.45 11.87
N GLU A 55 -19.54 20.07 12.92
CA GLU A 55 -20.97 20.33 13.03
C GLU A 55 -21.48 21.23 11.90
N ARG A 56 -20.73 22.28 11.56
CA ARG A 56 -21.06 23.24 10.50
C ARG A 56 -21.28 22.58 9.14
N VAL A 57 -20.53 21.52 8.84
CA VAL A 57 -20.66 20.76 7.58
C VAL A 57 -21.55 19.52 7.72
N GLY A 58 -22.31 19.40 8.81
CA GLY A 58 -23.24 18.29 9.05
C GLY A 58 -22.55 16.95 9.32
N ARG A 59 -21.27 16.95 9.69
CA ARG A 59 -20.51 15.73 10.01
C ARG A 59 -20.56 15.46 11.50
N ARG A 60 -20.47 14.17 11.87
CA ARG A 60 -20.34 13.77 13.28
C ARG A 60 -19.06 14.36 13.85
N ALA A 61 -19.17 15.09 14.96
CA ALA A 61 -18.01 15.66 15.63
C ALA A 61 -17.07 14.55 16.16
N PRO A 62 -15.75 14.66 15.93
CA PRO A 62 -14.78 13.69 16.43
C PRO A 62 -14.60 13.83 17.95
N THR A 63 -14.09 12.77 18.58
CA THR A 63 -13.85 12.73 20.02
C THR A 63 -12.44 13.24 20.35
N SER A 64 -12.30 14.14 21.32
CA SER A 64 -10.97 14.55 21.81
C SER A 64 -10.32 13.41 22.59
N ASP A 65 -9.08 13.07 22.25
CA ASP A 65 -8.33 11.97 22.84
C ASP A 65 -7.10 12.48 23.60
N LYS A 66 -6.95 12.07 24.87
CA LYS A 66 -5.89 12.56 25.75
C LYS A 66 -4.49 12.16 25.29
N ALA A 67 -4.33 10.98 24.68
CA ALA A 67 -3.05 10.52 24.17
C ALA A 67 -2.66 11.29 22.91
N LEU A 68 -3.63 11.57 22.02
CA LEU A 68 -3.39 12.46 20.87
C LEU A 68 -3.10 13.90 21.30
N GLU A 69 -3.77 14.44 22.34
CA GLU A 69 -3.43 15.76 22.90
C GLU A 69 -1.99 15.79 23.45
N ALA A 70 -1.57 14.75 24.18
CA ALA A 70 -0.21 14.65 24.70
C ALA A 70 0.84 14.58 23.56
N ALA A 71 0.55 13.80 22.52
CA ALA A 71 1.39 13.72 21.31
C ALA A 71 1.48 15.08 20.60
N ALA A 72 0.34 15.75 20.40
CA ALA A 72 0.27 17.07 19.77
C ALA A 72 1.08 18.12 20.56
N ARG A 73 1.00 18.11 21.89
CA ARG A 73 1.80 19.01 22.76
C ARG A 73 3.30 18.74 22.63
N ARG A 74 3.72 17.48 22.55
CA ARG A 74 5.13 17.13 22.28
C ARG A 74 5.58 17.70 20.93
N LEU A 75 4.81 17.45 19.87
CA LEU A 75 5.13 17.91 18.53
C LEU A 75 5.17 19.44 18.44
N ALA A 76 4.27 20.15 19.14
CA ALA A 76 4.29 21.61 19.22
C ALA A 76 5.60 22.13 19.83
N ARG A 77 6.09 21.52 20.92
CA ARG A 77 7.40 21.88 21.51
C ARG A 77 8.56 21.61 20.55
N GLU A 78 8.53 20.48 19.85
CA GLU A 78 9.56 20.11 18.88
C GLU A 78 9.55 21.03 17.65
N ALA A 79 8.38 21.54 17.25
CA ALA A 79 8.25 22.52 16.16
C ALA A 79 8.87 23.89 16.43
N LEU A 80 9.12 24.21 17.70
CA LEU A 80 9.78 25.45 18.10
C LEU A 80 11.31 25.32 18.25
N SER A 81 11.82 24.09 18.34
CA SER A 81 13.20 23.81 18.76
C SER A 81 13.98 22.90 17.80
N LYS A 82 13.32 21.94 17.15
CA LYS A 82 13.95 20.90 16.33
C LYS A 82 13.63 21.02 14.84
N PHE A 83 12.43 21.47 14.48
CA PHE A 83 12.02 21.55 13.07
C PHE A 83 12.36 22.91 12.47
N THR A 84 13.26 22.94 11.49
CA THR A 84 13.61 24.14 10.73
C THR A 84 12.48 24.54 9.78
N THR A 85 11.83 23.57 9.10
CA THR A 85 10.69 23.79 8.20
C THR A 85 9.70 22.60 8.19
N GLY A 86 8.40 22.87 8.06
CA GLY A 86 7.38 21.86 7.71
C GLY A 86 6.69 21.13 8.87
N ALA A 87 5.89 20.12 8.52
CA ALA A 87 5.27 19.15 9.43
C ALA A 87 6.29 18.09 9.89
N PRO A 88 6.09 17.42 11.04
CA PRO A 88 6.97 16.33 11.47
C PRO A 88 7.02 15.22 10.41
N ASP A 89 8.19 14.61 10.22
CA ASP A 89 8.30 13.39 9.41
C ASP A 89 7.47 12.26 10.02
N LEU A 90 7.13 11.26 9.19
CA LEU A 90 6.20 10.21 9.57
C LEU A 90 6.67 9.40 10.80
N LEU A 91 7.97 9.14 10.94
CA LEU A 91 8.47 8.39 12.09
C LEU A 91 8.42 9.22 13.36
N THR A 92 8.82 10.49 13.30
CA THR A 92 8.68 11.41 14.43
C THR A 92 7.23 11.55 14.89
N LEU A 93 6.29 11.61 13.94
CA LEU A 93 4.86 11.60 14.23
C LEU A 93 4.42 10.28 14.91
N THR A 94 4.74 9.14 14.31
CA THR A 94 4.42 7.81 14.85
C THR A 94 5.00 7.61 16.25
N GLU A 95 6.23 8.08 16.51
CA GLU A 95 6.82 8.06 17.84
C GLU A 95 6.07 8.91 18.84
N ALA A 96 5.71 10.15 18.47
CA ALA A 96 4.97 11.04 19.38
C ALA A 96 3.62 10.45 19.79
N VAL A 97 2.90 9.89 18.82
CA VAL A 97 1.62 9.20 19.03
C VAL A 97 1.81 7.96 19.89
N SER A 98 2.79 7.12 19.54
CA SER A 98 3.09 5.88 20.24
C SER A 98 3.49 6.12 21.68
N ASP A 99 4.49 6.97 21.93
CA ASP A 99 5.04 7.29 23.26
C ASP A 99 3.97 7.89 24.19
N SER A 100 2.94 8.51 23.62
CA SER A 100 1.80 9.08 24.36
C SER A 100 0.70 8.05 24.67
N GLY A 101 0.87 6.80 24.24
CA GLY A 101 -0.05 5.68 24.48
C GLY A 101 -1.14 5.50 23.41
N ALA A 102 -1.24 6.40 22.44
CA ALA A 102 -2.11 6.22 21.28
C ALA A 102 -1.52 5.18 20.32
N ALA A 103 -2.36 4.65 19.44
CA ALA A 103 -2.00 3.58 18.51
C ALA A 103 -2.64 3.79 17.12
N ASP A 104 -3.09 5.01 16.86
CA ASP A 104 -3.74 5.41 15.62
C ASP A 104 -2.68 5.49 14.51
N PRO A 105 -2.87 4.77 13.37
CA PRO A 105 -1.88 4.75 12.30
C PRO A 105 -1.89 6.09 11.54
N SER A 106 -0.74 6.74 11.47
CA SER A 106 -0.48 7.92 10.63
C SER A 106 -1.54 9.04 10.70
N PRO A 107 -1.84 9.62 11.88
CA PRO A 107 -2.81 10.70 11.98
C PRO A 107 -2.40 11.90 11.12
N LYS A 108 -3.35 12.61 10.52
CA LYS A 108 -3.01 13.83 9.77
C LYS A 108 -2.62 14.92 10.76
N ALA A 109 -1.44 15.51 10.56
CA ALA A 109 -0.94 16.60 11.39
C ALA A 109 -1.09 17.95 10.66
N LEU A 110 -1.75 18.90 11.31
CA LEU A 110 -1.72 20.30 10.95
C LEU A 110 -0.83 21.04 11.95
N VAL A 111 0.21 21.71 11.45
CA VAL A 111 1.19 22.43 12.27
C VAL A 111 1.17 23.91 11.89
N ILE A 112 0.94 24.77 12.88
CA ILE A 112 0.98 26.23 12.74
C ILE A 112 2.09 26.73 13.66
N ARG A 113 2.98 27.56 13.12
CA ARG A 113 4.04 28.25 13.88
C ARG A 113 3.81 29.75 13.74
N ALA A 114 3.97 30.47 14.83
CA ALA A 114 3.81 31.91 14.86
C ALA A 114 4.90 32.56 15.71
N TRP A 115 5.22 33.81 15.39
CA TRP A 115 6.18 34.63 16.13
C TRP A 115 5.56 35.37 17.32
N VAL A 116 4.24 35.27 17.46
CA VAL A 116 3.42 35.84 18.54
C VAL A 116 2.38 34.80 18.92
N HIS A 117 2.07 34.66 20.21
CA HIS A 117 1.12 33.68 20.72
C HIS A 117 -0.25 33.76 20.04
N ALA A 118 -0.88 34.94 20.02
CA ALA A 118 -2.20 35.16 19.43
C ALA A 118 -2.30 34.70 17.96
N HIS A 119 -1.28 34.94 17.14
CA HIS A 119 -1.31 34.61 15.72
C HIS A 119 -1.41 33.10 15.46
N ALA A 120 -0.90 32.25 16.36
CA ALA A 120 -1.01 30.79 16.20
C ALA A 120 -2.47 30.34 16.25
N ILE A 121 -3.22 30.82 17.26
CA ILE A 121 -4.63 30.48 17.41
C ILE A 121 -5.49 31.18 16.36
N GLU A 122 -5.24 32.45 16.03
CA GLU A 122 -5.99 33.17 14.98
C GLU A 122 -5.85 32.48 13.62
N THR A 123 -4.63 32.10 13.24
CA THR A 123 -4.38 31.34 12.02
C THR A 123 -5.11 30.01 12.03
N PHE A 124 -5.14 29.30 13.17
CA PHE A 124 -5.86 28.04 13.30
C PHE A 124 -7.38 28.20 13.16
N LEU A 125 -7.94 29.23 13.78
CA LEU A 125 -9.38 29.52 13.73
C LEU A 125 -9.87 29.88 12.31
N ALA A 126 -8.96 30.33 11.42
CA ALA A 126 -9.27 30.56 10.01
C ALA A 126 -9.27 29.28 9.15
N ARG A 127 -8.80 28.14 9.69
CA ARG A 127 -8.69 26.87 8.94
C ARG A 127 -9.97 26.06 9.03
N THR A 128 -10.30 25.39 7.92
CA THR A 128 -11.46 24.50 7.78
C THR A 128 -11.11 23.17 7.09
N ASP A 129 -9.90 23.04 6.54
CA ASP A 129 -9.42 21.92 5.71
C ASP A 129 -9.06 20.65 6.51
N PHE A 130 -9.38 20.60 7.79
CA PHE A 130 -9.22 19.42 8.65
C PHE A 130 -10.52 18.65 8.86
N ASN A 131 -11.67 19.20 8.44
CA ASN A 131 -12.98 18.62 8.72
C ASN A 131 -13.39 17.49 7.76
N GLY A 132 -12.41 16.82 7.13
CA GLY A 132 -12.56 15.81 6.08
C GLY A 132 -13.39 14.57 6.47
N GLU A 133 -13.68 13.73 5.47
CA GLU A 133 -14.38 12.47 5.71
C GLU A 133 -13.49 11.50 6.50
N ARG A 134 -14.12 10.72 7.39
CA ARG A 134 -13.47 9.71 8.25
C ARG A 134 -12.48 10.30 9.27
N VAL A 135 -12.98 11.17 10.14
CA VAL A 135 -12.26 11.55 11.37
C VAL A 135 -13.13 11.14 12.55
N SER A 136 -12.58 10.31 13.44
CA SER A 136 -13.28 9.84 14.64
C SER A 136 -12.66 10.41 15.92
N HIS A 137 -11.36 10.68 15.91
CA HIS A 137 -10.64 11.20 17.07
C HIS A 137 -9.71 12.35 16.68
N PHE A 138 -9.40 13.20 17.63
CA PHE A 138 -8.43 14.27 17.44
C PHE A 138 -7.71 14.63 18.74
N GLY A 139 -6.60 15.34 18.61
CA GLY A 139 -5.88 15.94 19.73
C GLY A 139 -5.28 17.28 19.32
N VAL A 140 -5.35 18.27 20.22
CA VAL A 140 -4.75 19.59 20.02
C VAL A 140 -3.67 19.80 21.07
N GLY A 141 -2.53 20.35 20.65
CA GLY A 141 -1.45 20.75 21.54
C GLY A 141 -0.89 22.10 21.15
N VAL A 142 -0.65 22.94 22.16
CA VAL A 142 -0.01 24.24 22.00
C VAL A 142 1.27 24.29 22.85
N ALA A 143 2.31 24.93 22.32
CA ALA A 143 3.53 25.20 23.05
C ALA A 143 4.01 26.62 22.76
N PHE A 144 4.59 27.26 23.78
CA PHE A 144 5.25 28.57 23.66
C PHE A 144 6.73 28.45 23.97
N LEU A 145 7.55 29.29 23.32
CA LEU A 145 8.99 29.42 23.55
C LEU A 145 9.43 30.87 23.30
N GLY A 146 9.54 31.65 24.38
CA GLY A 146 9.62 33.10 24.27
C GLY A 146 8.30 33.64 23.71
N GLU A 147 8.38 34.52 22.71
CA GLU A 147 7.20 35.04 21.98
C GLU A 147 6.62 34.06 20.94
N ARG A 148 7.39 33.01 20.61
CA ARG A 148 7.01 32.08 19.54
C ARG A 148 6.00 31.05 20.05
N ALA A 149 4.99 30.77 19.24
CA ALA A 149 4.00 29.73 19.49
C ALA A 149 3.98 28.68 18.39
N ALA A 150 3.66 27.45 18.77
CA ALA A 150 3.28 26.39 17.85
C ALA A 150 1.97 25.76 18.30
N LEU A 151 1.07 25.52 17.34
CA LEU A 151 -0.20 24.82 17.52
C LEU A 151 -0.20 23.61 16.58
N VAL A 152 -0.46 22.44 17.15
CA VAL A 152 -0.57 21.18 16.41
C VAL A 152 -1.96 20.60 16.61
N LEU A 153 -2.63 20.27 15.50
CA LEU A 153 -3.82 19.44 15.48
C LEU A 153 -3.46 18.08 14.87
N LEU A 154 -3.78 17.00 15.57
CA LEU A 154 -3.76 15.64 15.06
C LEU A 154 -5.21 15.19 14.86
N VAL A 155 -5.54 14.70 13.66
CA VAL A 155 -6.84 14.06 13.37
C VAL A 155 -6.63 12.62 12.91
N ALA A 156 -7.44 11.71 13.45
CA ALA A 156 -7.30 10.28 13.26
C ALA A 156 -8.63 9.61 12.87
N ASP A 157 -8.53 8.60 12.00
CA ASP A 157 -9.57 7.60 11.77
C ASP A 157 -9.26 6.36 12.60
N ARG A 158 -9.73 6.33 13.86
CA ARG A 158 -9.50 5.21 14.77
C ARG A 158 -10.23 3.96 14.29
N LYS A 159 -9.45 3.00 13.81
CA LYS A 159 -9.90 1.73 13.22
C LYS A 159 -9.77 0.53 14.15
N ALA A 160 -9.04 0.66 15.25
CA ALA A 160 -8.99 -0.32 16.31
C ALA A 160 -8.93 0.37 17.68
N GLU A 161 -9.55 -0.26 18.67
CA GLU A 161 -9.43 0.11 20.07
C GLU A 161 -8.51 -0.90 20.75
N VAL A 162 -7.26 -0.48 20.95
CA VAL A 162 -6.24 -1.28 21.63
C VAL A 162 -6.29 -0.97 23.12
N LEU A 163 -6.27 -1.99 23.96
CA LEU A 163 -6.13 -1.81 25.41
C LEU A 163 -4.79 -1.13 25.74
N PRO A 164 -4.70 -0.36 26.84
CA PRO A 164 -3.46 0.27 27.25
C PRO A 164 -2.28 -0.72 27.27
N PHE A 165 -1.19 -0.35 26.61
CA PHE A 165 -0.01 -1.21 26.45
C PHE A 165 1.28 -0.43 26.73
N PRO A 166 2.24 -1.00 27.49
CA PRO A 166 3.49 -0.31 27.80
C PRO A 166 4.34 -0.05 26.55
N ARG A 167 4.76 1.19 26.35
CA ARG A 167 5.59 1.62 25.20
C ARG A 167 7.09 1.44 25.44
N THR A 168 7.47 1.20 26.68
CA THR A 168 8.85 0.95 27.08
C THR A 168 8.91 -0.26 27.99
N LEU A 169 9.79 -1.19 27.67
CA LEU A 169 10.07 -2.40 28.44
C LEU A 169 11.52 -2.36 28.92
N ALA A 170 11.75 -2.63 30.21
CA ALA A 170 13.08 -2.49 30.80
C ALA A 170 14.05 -3.62 30.41
N LYS A 171 13.53 -4.84 30.18
CA LYS A 171 14.34 -6.05 29.91
C LYS A 171 13.82 -6.76 28.68
N ALA A 172 14.75 -7.32 27.90
CA ALA A 172 14.45 -8.28 26.86
C ALA A 172 14.09 -9.66 27.44
N GLY A 173 13.61 -10.58 26.60
CA GLY A 173 13.15 -11.90 27.01
C GLY A 173 11.81 -11.86 27.75
N THR A 174 10.97 -10.87 27.47
CA THR A 174 9.63 -10.76 28.06
C THR A 174 8.55 -10.96 27.01
N GLU A 175 7.48 -11.65 27.37
CA GLU A 175 6.27 -11.71 26.56
C GLU A 175 5.22 -10.74 27.11
N LYS A 176 4.52 -10.04 26.22
CA LYS A 176 3.40 -9.16 26.58
C LYS A 176 2.22 -9.41 25.69
N ARG A 177 1.03 -9.34 26.28
CA ARG A 177 -0.23 -9.52 25.56
C ARG A 177 -0.70 -8.19 25.00
N VAL A 178 -0.90 -8.13 23.69
CA VAL A 178 -1.53 -7.02 22.99
C VAL A 178 -2.98 -7.41 22.71
N CYS A 179 -3.94 -6.69 23.28
CA CYS A 179 -5.37 -6.98 23.13
C CYS A 179 -6.14 -5.75 22.67
N GLY A 180 -7.25 -5.98 21.98
CA GLY A 180 -8.14 -4.91 21.53
C GLY A 180 -9.29 -5.43 20.69
N ARG A 181 -9.93 -4.53 19.97
CA ARG A 181 -10.96 -4.85 18.97
C ARG A 181 -10.86 -3.96 17.74
N LEU A 182 -11.18 -4.51 16.58
CA LEU A 182 -11.39 -3.74 15.37
C LEU A 182 -12.70 -2.95 15.46
N VAL A 183 -12.69 -1.73 14.92
CA VAL A 183 -13.87 -0.89 14.73
C VAL A 183 -14.55 -1.30 13.42
N SER A 184 -15.86 -1.50 13.44
CA SER A 184 -16.65 -1.82 12.24
C SER A 184 -16.43 -0.76 11.15
N PRO A 185 -16.30 -1.14 9.86
CA PRO A 185 -16.62 -2.45 9.27
C PRO A 185 -15.46 -3.45 9.25
N LEU A 186 -14.30 -3.14 9.83
CA LEU A 186 -13.13 -4.02 9.79
C LEU A 186 -13.38 -5.32 10.57
N ARG A 187 -12.88 -6.43 10.01
CA ARG A 187 -13.00 -7.79 10.59
C ARG A 187 -11.71 -8.57 10.41
N GLY A 188 -11.61 -9.73 11.05
CA GLY A 188 -10.49 -10.66 10.83
C GLY A 188 -9.13 -10.06 11.20
N PRO A 189 -8.93 -9.68 12.47
CA PRO A 189 -7.69 -9.05 12.91
C PRO A 189 -6.49 -9.96 12.66
N GLN A 190 -5.38 -9.35 12.25
CA GLN A 190 -4.07 -9.96 12.15
C GLN A 190 -3.07 -9.06 12.89
N VAL A 191 -2.12 -9.66 13.61
CA VAL A 191 -1.09 -8.92 14.35
C VAL A 191 0.27 -9.23 13.75
N PHE A 192 1.00 -8.19 13.41
CA PHE A 192 2.35 -8.26 12.85
C PHE A 192 3.32 -7.51 13.76
N VAL A 193 4.55 -8.00 13.82
CA VAL A 193 5.62 -7.39 14.59
C VAL A 193 6.86 -7.27 13.72
N THR A 194 7.42 -6.07 13.62
CA THR A 194 8.78 -5.87 13.14
C THR A 194 9.73 -5.83 14.34
N ARG A 195 10.72 -6.71 14.35
CA ARG A 195 11.73 -6.84 15.40
C ARG A 195 12.85 -5.81 15.22
N PRO A 196 13.74 -5.60 16.23
CA PRO A 196 14.88 -4.68 16.12
C PRO A 196 15.87 -5.06 15.04
N ASP A 197 16.02 -6.36 14.76
CA ASP A 197 16.81 -6.84 13.63
C ASP A 197 16.15 -6.48 12.29
N GLY A 198 14.87 -6.09 12.29
CA GLY A 198 14.03 -5.68 11.16
C GLY A 198 13.24 -6.80 10.51
N GLN A 199 13.34 -8.05 10.98
CA GLN A 199 12.50 -9.15 10.53
C GLN A 199 11.03 -8.90 10.91
N VAL A 200 10.12 -9.31 10.04
CA VAL A 200 8.67 -9.24 10.27
C VAL A 200 8.13 -10.62 10.57
N GLU A 201 7.36 -10.73 11.65
CA GLU A 201 6.64 -11.95 12.02
C GLU A 201 5.13 -11.71 12.14
N SER A 202 4.35 -12.74 11.79
CA SER A 202 2.92 -12.79 12.07
C SER A 202 2.71 -13.47 13.42
N VAL A 203 2.02 -12.80 14.33
CA VAL A 203 1.77 -13.33 15.67
C VAL A 203 0.41 -13.99 15.71
N ALA A 204 0.36 -15.26 16.11
CA ALA A 204 -0.88 -16.00 16.25
C ALA A 204 -1.79 -15.35 17.30
N LEU A 205 -3.07 -15.22 16.98
CA LEU A 205 -4.05 -14.75 17.95
C LEU A 205 -4.35 -15.87 18.96
N SER A 206 -4.19 -15.55 20.24
CA SER A 206 -4.84 -16.31 21.30
C SER A 206 -6.36 -16.16 21.17
N ARG A 207 -7.16 -17.20 21.47
CA ARG A 207 -8.63 -17.17 21.39
C ARG A 207 -9.16 -15.84 21.97
N ALA A 208 -9.69 -14.99 21.10
CA ALA A 208 -10.19 -13.67 21.47
C ALA A 208 -11.42 -13.82 22.38
N PRO A 209 -11.62 -12.93 23.38
CA PRO A 209 -12.86 -12.89 24.14
C PRO A 209 -14.01 -12.50 23.18
N THR A 210 -15.05 -13.34 23.10
CA THR A 210 -16.37 -13.08 22.48
C THR A 210 -16.43 -12.15 21.24
N GLY A 211 -16.55 -12.75 20.05
CA GLY A 211 -16.84 -12.05 18.77
C GLY A 211 -15.74 -12.14 17.72
N THR A 212 -16.05 -11.85 16.45
CA THR A 212 -15.13 -11.97 15.29
C THR A 212 -14.18 -10.79 15.09
N ASN A 213 -14.30 -9.73 15.90
CA ASN A 213 -13.54 -8.48 15.77
C ASN A 213 -12.56 -8.23 16.93
N GLY A 214 -12.64 -9.00 18.02
CA GLY A 214 -11.69 -8.94 19.12
C GLY A 214 -10.38 -9.64 18.77
N PHE A 215 -9.27 -9.19 19.34
CA PHE A 215 -7.97 -9.85 19.22
C PHE A 215 -7.19 -9.80 20.52
N CYS A 216 -6.40 -10.84 20.76
CA CYS A 216 -5.34 -10.86 21.76
C CYS A 216 -4.17 -11.66 21.20
N ALA A 217 -2.99 -11.06 21.11
CA ALA A 217 -1.76 -11.71 20.65
C ALA A 217 -0.70 -11.66 21.76
N LEU A 218 0.02 -12.76 21.95
CA LEU A 218 1.17 -12.81 22.86
C LEU A 218 2.42 -12.51 22.05
N VAL A 219 3.05 -11.36 22.30
CA VAL A 219 4.21 -10.87 21.54
C VAL A 219 5.47 -11.04 22.39
N SER A 220 6.50 -11.62 21.79
CA SER A 220 7.81 -11.85 22.41
C SER A 220 8.77 -10.69 22.11
N PHE A 221 9.42 -10.18 23.16
CA PHE A 221 10.36 -9.06 23.10
C PHE A 221 11.75 -9.54 23.50
N ASP A 222 12.35 -10.40 22.67
CA ASP A 222 13.54 -11.19 23.02
C ASP A 222 14.87 -10.44 22.93
N THR A 223 14.91 -9.32 22.21
CA THR A 223 16.12 -8.53 21.96
C THR A 223 15.91 -7.08 22.35
N ALA A 224 16.97 -6.38 22.77
CA ALA A 224 16.90 -4.94 23.00
C ALA A 224 16.76 -4.19 21.67
N GLY A 225 16.02 -3.08 21.69
CA GLY A 225 15.79 -2.24 20.52
C GLY A 225 14.32 -1.86 20.31
N SER A 226 14.04 -1.26 19.15
CA SER A 226 12.69 -0.81 18.80
C SER A 226 11.94 -1.91 18.07
N TYR A 227 10.71 -2.17 18.51
CA TYR A 227 9.75 -3.04 17.85
C TYR A 227 8.62 -2.19 17.27
N THR A 228 8.08 -2.59 16.13
CA THR A 228 6.83 -2.03 15.59
C THR A 228 5.75 -3.09 15.68
N VAL A 229 4.66 -2.80 16.37
CA VAL A 229 3.49 -3.67 16.46
C VAL A 229 2.38 -3.08 15.61
N GLU A 230 1.81 -3.90 14.73
CA GLU A 230 0.75 -3.50 13.83
C GLU A 230 -0.44 -4.47 13.91
N VAL A 231 -1.64 -3.91 13.88
CA VAL A 231 -2.89 -4.65 13.76
C VAL A 231 -3.52 -4.30 12.42
N VAL A 232 -3.79 -5.31 11.61
CA VAL A 232 -4.43 -5.18 10.30
C VAL A 232 -5.83 -5.80 10.37
N GLY A 233 -6.81 -5.13 9.77
CA GLY A 233 -8.16 -5.66 9.58
C GLY A 233 -8.51 -5.78 8.10
N GLN A 234 -9.56 -6.54 7.79
CA GLN A 234 -10.10 -6.71 6.44
C GLN A 234 -11.37 -5.86 6.27
N ALA A 235 -11.43 -5.09 5.19
CA ALA A 235 -12.62 -4.37 4.72
C ALA A 235 -12.95 -4.75 3.27
N SER A 236 -14.04 -4.22 2.72
CA SER A 236 -14.40 -4.38 1.30
C SER A 236 -13.35 -3.81 0.34
N ALA A 237 -12.58 -2.81 0.81
CA ALA A 237 -11.48 -2.18 0.08
C ALA A 237 -10.16 -2.98 0.15
N GLY A 238 -10.12 -4.08 0.90
CA GLY A 238 -8.95 -4.90 1.16
C GLY A 238 -8.43 -4.79 2.59
N PRO A 239 -7.18 -5.25 2.85
CA PRO A 239 -6.54 -5.10 4.15
C PRO A 239 -6.28 -3.64 4.47
N GLU A 240 -6.49 -3.24 5.73
CA GLU A 240 -6.20 -1.90 6.23
C GLU A 240 -5.45 -1.97 7.55
N VAL A 241 -4.43 -1.12 7.69
CA VAL A 241 -3.76 -0.92 8.98
C VAL A 241 -4.75 -0.24 9.94
N ALA A 242 -5.11 -0.96 11.00
CA ALA A 242 -6.09 -0.53 11.98
C ALA A 242 -5.43 0.11 13.22
N SER A 243 -4.22 -0.35 13.55
CA SER A 243 -3.39 0.20 14.62
C SER A 243 -1.91 -0.01 14.34
N LEU A 244 -1.08 0.97 14.69
CA LEU A 244 0.37 0.89 14.59
C LEU A 244 1.01 1.63 15.76
N PHE A 245 1.93 0.98 16.47
CA PHE A 245 2.66 1.59 17.58
C PHE A 245 4.05 0.98 17.76
N LEU A 246 4.92 1.73 18.42
CA LEU A 246 6.30 1.36 18.70
C LEU A 246 6.46 0.92 20.16
N VAL A 247 7.32 -0.07 20.38
CA VAL A 247 7.69 -0.55 21.71
C VAL A 247 9.21 -0.55 21.80
N GLN A 248 9.75 0.23 22.74
CA GLN A 248 11.19 0.27 23.00
C GLN A 248 11.55 -0.74 24.10
N VAL A 249 12.49 -1.64 23.82
CA VAL A 249 13.07 -2.55 24.82
C VAL A 249 14.46 -2.06 25.18
N GLY A 250 14.70 -1.76 26.45
CA GLY A 250 15.96 -1.20 26.95
C GLY A 250 16.14 0.28 26.58
N ALA A 251 17.39 0.75 26.55
CA ALA A 251 17.71 2.14 26.24
C ALA A 251 17.43 2.46 24.77
N ARG A 252 16.83 3.63 24.52
CA ARG A 252 16.63 4.15 23.17
C ARG A 252 17.97 4.65 22.64
N SER A 253 18.44 4.09 21.53
CA SER A 253 19.64 4.63 20.87
C SER A 253 19.31 6.00 20.29
N ALA A 254 20.22 6.96 20.46
CA ALA A 254 20.09 8.26 19.81
C ALA A 254 20.04 8.06 18.30
N ARG A 255 19.05 8.66 17.62
CA ARG A 255 19.02 8.64 16.16
C ARG A 255 20.24 9.39 15.64
N GLY A 256 20.98 8.77 14.71
CA GLY A 256 21.80 9.54 13.78
C GLY A 256 20.90 10.49 13.00
N GLY A 257 21.38 11.70 12.70
CA GLY A 257 20.62 12.66 11.91
C GLY A 257 20.24 12.05 10.57
N GLN A 258 18.95 11.90 10.29
CA GLN A 258 18.51 11.55 8.94
C GLN A 258 18.69 12.79 8.06
N ALA A 259 19.55 12.69 7.06
CA ALA A 259 19.65 13.71 6.03
C ALA A 259 18.29 13.85 5.34
N SER A 260 17.80 15.07 5.16
CA SER A 260 16.59 15.32 4.38
C SER A 260 16.81 14.83 2.95
N GLN A 261 16.17 13.72 2.59
CA GLN A 261 16.22 13.24 1.21
C GLN A 261 15.32 14.12 0.36
N ARG A 262 15.83 14.55 -0.80
CA ARG A 262 15.05 15.32 -1.77
C ARG A 262 13.96 14.42 -2.35
N GLU A 263 12.71 14.86 -2.26
CA GLU A 263 11.59 14.14 -2.87
C GLU A 263 11.69 14.16 -4.41
N PRO A 264 11.61 13.00 -5.07
CA PRO A 264 11.49 12.90 -6.51
C PRO A 264 10.23 13.60 -7.02
N THR A 265 10.36 14.30 -8.13
CA THR A 265 9.24 15.08 -8.73
C THR A 265 8.73 14.49 -10.04
N THR A 266 9.47 13.53 -10.61
CA THR A 266 9.08 12.80 -11.82
C THR A 266 8.96 11.31 -11.54
N LEU A 267 8.20 10.59 -12.37
CA LEU A 267 8.07 9.13 -12.27
C LEU A 267 9.42 8.41 -12.38
N ALA A 268 10.28 8.84 -13.30
CA ALA A 268 11.59 8.21 -13.53
C ALA A 268 12.53 8.38 -12.34
N GLU A 269 12.61 9.58 -11.77
CA GLU A 269 13.36 9.83 -10.53
C GLU A 269 12.80 8.99 -9.37
N ALA A 270 11.46 8.94 -9.25
CA ALA A 270 10.81 8.18 -8.19
C ALA A 270 11.08 6.68 -8.29
N ARG A 271 10.94 6.08 -9.49
CA ARG A 271 11.28 4.67 -9.72
C ARG A 271 12.72 4.38 -9.31
N THR A 272 13.67 5.17 -9.80
CA THR A 272 15.10 4.99 -9.50
C THR A 272 15.36 5.03 -7.99
N ALA A 273 14.85 6.07 -7.30
CA ALA A 273 15.07 6.24 -5.88
C ALA A 273 14.41 5.14 -5.04
N LEU A 274 13.21 4.69 -5.43
CA LEU A 274 12.46 3.63 -4.74
C LEU A 274 13.10 2.26 -4.93
N TYR A 275 13.49 1.90 -6.17
CA TYR A 275 14.21 0.64 -6.41
C TYR A 275 15.52 0.58 -5.63
N GLU A 276 16.32 1.65 -5.64
CA GLU A 276 17.58 1.69 -4.92
C GLU A 276 17.40 1.59 -3.40
N ARG A 277 16.37 2.25 -2.86
CA ARG A 277 16.03 2.18 -1.44
C ARG A 277 15.62 0.76 -1.04
N ILE A 278 14.76 0.12 -1.83
CA ILE A 278 14.27 -1.24 -1.57
C ILE A 278 15.40 -2.25 -1.71
N ASN A 279 16.21 -2.18 -2.76
CA ASN A 279 17.32 -3.12 -2.95
C ASN A 279 18.44 -2.87 -1.95
N THR A 280 18.68 -1.65 -1.49
CA THR A 280 19.58 -1.37 -0.35
C THR A 280 19.09 -2.04 0.92
N LEU A 281 17.79 -1.93 1.21
CA LEU A 281 17.20 -2.65 2.33
C LEU A 281 17.39 -4.17 2.15
N ARG A 282 17.06 -4.73 1.00
CA ARG A 282 17.21 -6.18 0.76
C ARG A 282 18.66 -6.65 0.86
N ARG A 283 19.64 -5.89 0.35
CA ARG A 283 21.08 -6.14 0.50
C ARG A 283 21.51 -6.17 1.97
N ALA A 284 21.06 -5.21 2.77
CA ALA A 284 21.39 -5.15 4.21
C ALA A 284 20.91 -6.40 4.98
N TYR A 285 19.89 -7.08 4.44
CA TYR A 285 19.30 -8.30 4.99
C TYR A 285 19.69 -9.57 4.21
N GLN A 286 20.66 -9.48 3.30
CA GLN A 286 21.16 -10.61 2.49
C GLN A 286 20.06 -11.28 1.66
N LEU A 287 19.04 -10.53 1.25
CA LEU A 287 17.96 -10.98 0.38
C LEU A 287 18.32 -10.72 -1.09
N PRO A 288 17.89 -11.59 -2.04
CA PRO A 288 18.05 -11.33 -3.46
C PRO A 288 17.38 -10.02 -3.85
N GLU A 289 18.06 -9.19 -4.64
CA GLU A 289 17.51 -7.94 -5.15
C GLU A 289 16.30 -8.18 -6.06
N LEU A 290 15.41 -7.20 -6.10
CA LEU A 290 14.28 -7.18 -7.00
C LEU A 290 14.68 -6.56 -8.33
N THR A 291 14.33 -7.24 -9.41
CA THR A 291 14.55 -6.79 -10.78
C THR A 291 13.33 -5.98 -11.24
N PRO A 292 13.51 -4.74 -11.75
CA PRO A 292 12.42 -3.99 -12.38
C PRO A 292 11.80 -4.78 -13.55
N ASP A 293 10.47 -4.82 -13.63
CA ASP A 293 9.73 -5.51 -14.67
C ASP A 293 8.78 -4.52 -15.39
N PRO A 294 8.92 -4.30 -16.71
CA PRO A 294 8.11 -3.31 -17.43
C PRO A 294 6.61 -3.55 -17.38
N THR A 295 6.17 -4.82 -17.34
CA THR A 295 4.76 -5.17 -17.25
C THR A 295 4.21 -4.81 -15.87
N LEU A 296 4.95 -5.10 -14.81
CA LEU A 296 4.57 -4.68 -13.46
C LEU A 296 4.63 -3.16 -13.30
N GLU A 297 5.58 -2.48 -13.93
CA GLU A 297 5.66 -1.02 -13.95
C GLU A 297 4.42 -0.38 -14.59
N ASP A 298 3.91 -0.94 -15.69
CA ASP A 298 2.64 -0.51 -16.31
C ASP A 298 1.46 -0.78 -15.37
N VAL A 299 1.35 -1.98 -14.82
CA VAL A 299 0.27 -2.34 -13.88
C VAL A 299 0.24 -1.39 -12.68
N SER A 300 1.39 -1.15 -12.05
CA SER A 300 1.51 -0.25 -10.90
C SER A 300 1.19 1.20 -11.28
N LEU A 301 1.70 1.69 -12.42
CA LEU A 301 1.47 3.07 -12.87
C LEU A 301 -0.02 3.29 -13.16
N ARG A 302 -0.66 2.41 -13.93
CA ARG A 302 -2.09 2.51 -14.23
C ARG A 302 -2.91 2.52 -12.95
N TYR A 303 -2.54 1.73 -11.95
CA TYR A 303 -3.30 1.69 -10.70
C TYR A 303 -3.11 2.94 -9.83
N SER A 304 -1.88 3.45 -9.73
CA SER A 304 -1.62 4.75 -9.10
C SER A 304 -2.39 5.88 -9.79
N THR A 305 -2.38 5.93 -11.13
CA THR A 305 -3.14 6.91 -11.91
C THR A 305 -4.63 6.75 -11.67
N ARG A 306 -5.15 5.52 -11.69
CA ARG A 306 -6.58 5.24 -11.46
C ARG A 306 -7.04 5.73 -10.09
N MET A 307 -6.30 5.40 -9.03
CA MET A 307 -6.58 5.87 -7.66
C MET A 307 -6.64 7.40 -7.60
N ALA A 308 -5.70 8.07 -8.27
CA ALA A 308 -5.66 9.53 -8.32
C ALA A 308 -6.84 10.13 -9.10
N THR A 309 -7.17 9.56 -10.26
CA THR A 309 -8.24 10.08 -11.14
C THR A 309 -9.64 9.82 -10.59
N GLU A 310 -9.86 8.66 -9.96
CA GLU A 310 -11.16 8.26 -9.43
C GLU A 310 -11.35 8.67 -7.96
N GLY A 311 -10.32 9.19 -7.30
CA GLY A 311 -10.41 9.73 -5.94
C GLY A 311 -10.58 8.66 -4.85
N PHE A 312 -9.90 7.51 -4.98
CA PHE A 312 -9.90 6.45 -3.97
C PHE A 312 -8.48 5.97 -3.64
N PHE A 313 -8.31 5.31 -2.49
CA PHE A 313 -7.06 4.66 -2.09
C PHE A 313 -7.37 3.32 -1.42
N ALA A 314 -7.19 2.23 -2.16
CA ALA A 314 -7.60 0.88 -1.75
C ALA A 314 -6.85 -0.19 -2.56
N HIS A 315 -6.74 -1.41 -2.04
CA HIS A 315 -6.21 -2.57 -2.77
C HIS A 315 -7.25 -3.18 -3.72
N ILE A 316 -8.52 -3.10 -3.34
CA ILE A 316 -9.68 -3.50 -4.13
C ILE A 316 -10.35 -2.21 -4.61
N ALA A 317 -10.39 -2.01 -5.92
CA ALA A 317 -10.98 -0.81 -6.50
C ALA A 317 -12.53 -0.81 -6.32
N PRO A 318 -13.20 0.34 -6.50
CA PRO A 318 -14.66 0.42 -6.36
C PRO A 318 -15.46 -0.55 -7.24
N ASP A 319 -14.90 -0.97 -8.39
CA ASP A 319 -15.47 -1.97 -9.29
C ASP A 319 -15.22 -3.44 -8.86
N GLY A 320 -14.57 -3.64 -7.70
CA GLY A 320 -14.19 -4.94 -7.17
C GLY A 320 -12.90 -5.52 -7.74
N SER A 321 -12.18 -4.80 -8.61
CA SER A 321 -10.92 -5.30 -9.18
C SER A 321 -9.81 -5.39 -8.13
N THR A 322 -9.19 -6.57 -8.06
CA THR A 322 -8.04 -6.92 -7.21
C THR A 322 -6.73 -6.84 -8.01
N LEU A 323 -5.58 -6.93 -7.34
CA LEU A 323 -4.27 -7.04 -7.99
C LEU A 323 -4.26 -8.15 -9.06
N THR A 324 -4.82 -9.30 -8.70
CA THR A 324 -4.89 -10.48 -9.57
C THR A 324 -5.63 -10.23 -10.87
N ARG A 325 -6.65 -9.35 -10.86
CA ARG A 325 -7.40 -8.92 -12.04
C ARG A 325 -6.69 -7.80 -12.81
N ARG A 326 -5.80 -7.05 -12.17
CA ARG A 326 -4.99 -5.99 -12.78
C ARG A 326 -3.76 -6.51 -13.53
N LEU A 327 -3.24 -7.67 -13.11
CA LEU A 327 -2.16 -8.37 -13.83
C LEU A 327 -2.67 -8.86 -15.21
N PRO A 328 -1.83 -8.89 -16.25
CA PRO A 328 -2.25 -9.36 -17.57
C PRO A 328 -2.82 -10.78 -17.55
N GLU A 329 -3.81 -11.04 -18.41
CA GLU A 329 -4.36 -12.38 -18.60
C GLU A 329 -3.25 -13.36 -19.00
N GLY A 330 -3.31 -14.58 -18.47
CA GLY A 330 -2.28 -15.60 -18.70
C GLY A 330 -1.00 -15.44 -17.85
N THR A 331 -0.88 -14.40 -17.02
CA THR A 331 0.25 -14.28 -16.07
C THR A 331 0.21 -15.44 -15.07
N ARG A 332 1.13 -16.42 -15.22
CA ARG A 332 1.40 -17.43 -14.20
C ARG A 332 2.27 -16.83 -13.10
N TYR A 333 1.67 -16.14 -12.13
CA TYR A 333 2.38 -15.78 -10.90
C TYR A 333 2.09 -16.85 -9.83
N VAL A 334 3.14 -17.48 -9.30
CA VAL A 334 3.03 -18.40 -8.14
C VAL A 334 2.72 -17.61 -6.87
N ARG A 335 3.16 -16.35 -6.82
CA ARG A 335 2.96 -15.42 -5.71
C ARG A 335 3.04 -13.99 -6.23
N ALA A 336 2.11 -13.15 -5.79
CA ALA A 336 2.12 -11.71 -6.02
C ALA A 336 1.86 -10.96 -4.71
N GLY A 337 2.44 -9.78 -4.57
CA GLY A 337 2.23 -8.86 -3.45
C GLY A 337 2.03 -7.44 -3.95
N GLU A 338 1.34 -6.61 -3.18
CA GLU A 338 1.13 -5.19 -3.46
C GLU A 338 1.31 -4.38 -2.19
N ASN A 339 2.08 -3.30 -2.27
CA ASN A 339 2.05 -2.23 -1.28
C ASN A 339 1.49 -0.95 -1.92
N LEU A 340 0.72 -0.21 -1.14
CA LEU A 340 0.21 1.10 -1.51
C LEU A 340 0.71 2.14 -0.51
N GLY A 341 1.17 3.28 -1.01
CA GLY A 341 1.65 4.39 -0.20
C GLY A 341 1.01 5.70 -0.65
N LEU A 342 0.71 6.59 0.29
CA LEU A 342 0.14 7.90 0.01
C LEU A 342 0.71 8.93 0.99
N ALA A 343 1.44 9.91 0.47
CA ALA A 343 2.11 10.94 1.26
C ALA A 343 2.40 12.19 0.42
N ALA A 344 3.10 13.18 0.97
CA ALA A 344 3.46 14.41 0.26
C ALA A 344 4.41 14.17 -0.95
N GLY A 345 5.15 13.06 -0.94
CA GLY A 345 6.05 12.67 -2.03
C GLY A 345 6.31 11.16 -2.05
N PRO A 346 6.92 10.64 -3.13
CA PRO A 346 7.11 9.20 -3.31
C PRO A 346 8.01 8.56 -2.25
N LEU A 347 9.09 9.22 -1.82
CA LEU A 347 9.97 8.68 -0.78
C LEU A 347 9.28 8.69 0.58
N ALA A 348 8.52 9.74 0.91
CA ALA A 348 7.70 9.77 2.11
C ALA A 348 6.62 8.68 2.11
N ALA A 349 6.00 8.38 0.97
CA ALA A 349 5.00 7.32 0.85
C ALA A 349 5.64 5.94 1.08
N HIS A 350 6.79 5.69 0.45
CA HIS A 350 7.56 4.47 0.65
C HIS A 350 8.11 4.34 2.07
N PHE A 351 8.50 5.44 2.70
CA PHE A 351 8.93 5.43 4.09
C PHE A 351 7.81 4.88 5.01
N GLY A 352 6.55 5.22 4.74
CA GLY A 352 5.40 4.63 5.45
C GLY A 352 5.22 3.13 5.19
N ILE A 353 5.40 2.69 3.94
CA ILE A 353 5.41 1.28 3.55
C ILE A 353 6.50 0.52 4.34
N GLU A 354 7.72 1.05 4.38
CA GLU A 354 8.88 0.42 5.02
C GLU A 354 8.71 0.23 6.54
N HIS A 355 7.98 1.15 7.19
CA HIS A 355 7.75 1.16 8.63
C HIS A 355 6.44 0.50 9.07
N SER A 356 5.63 0.04 8.13
CA SER A 356 4.43 -0.76 8.39
C SER A 356 4.76 -2.25 8.26
N PRO A 357 4.69 -3.05 9.34
CA PRO A 357 5.00 -4.47 9.30
C PRO A 357 4.29 -5.25 8.17
N GLY A 358 3.00 -5.02 7.95
CA GLY A 358 2.21 -5.70 6.92
C GLY A 358 2.71 -5.43 5.50
N HIS A 359 3.11 -4.19 5.21
CA HIS A 359 3.71 -3.83 3.92
C HIS A 359 5.18 -4.28 3.81
N ARG A 360 5.95 -4.11 4.91
CA ARG A 360 7.36 -4.52 5.01
C ARG A 360 7.55 -6.01 4.77
N LYS A 361 6.55 -6.85 5.12
CA LYS A 361 6.55 -8.27 4.77
C LYS A 361 6.74 -8.50 3.26
N ASN A 362 6.11 -7.70 2.40
CA ASN A 362 6.30 -7.82 0.95
C ASN A 362 7.73 -7.41 0.54
N LEU A 363 8.26 -6.32 1.12
CA LEU A 363 9.63 -5.86 0.87
C LEU A 363 10.70 -6.90 1.26
N MET A 364 10.41 -7.70 2.28
CA MET A 364 11.34 -8.67 2.85
C MET A 364 11.08 -10.12 2.44
N ASP A 365 10.07 -10.40 1.61
CA ASP A 365 9.80 -11.77 1.19
C ASP A 365 10.93 -12.29 0.28
N PRO A 366 11.64 -13.38 0.67
CA PRO A 366 12.71 -13.95 -0.13
C PRO A 366 12.20 -14.68 -1.37
N ALA A 367 10.89 -14.87 -1.56
CA ALA A 367 10.31 -15.47 -2.75
C ALA A 367 10.17 -14.48 -3.92
N PHE A 368 10.09 -13.18 -3.66
CA PHE A 368 9.96 -12.19 -4.73
C PHE A 368 11.28 -11.94 -5.47
N ARG A 369 11.18 -11.79 -6.79
CA ARG A 369 12.33 -11.57 -7.71
C ARG A 369 12.10 -10.38 -8.63
N PHE A 370 10.85 -10.05 -8.93
CA PHE A 370 10.48 -8.99 -9.88
C PHE A 370 9.57 -7.97 -9.23
N MET A 371 9.68 -6.72 -9.68
CA MET A 371 8.94 -5.61 -9.10
C MET A 371 8.58 -4.53 -10.12
N GLY A 372 7.39 -3.95 -9.98
CA GLY A 372 6.97 -2.74 -10.69
C GLY A 372 6.61 -1.61 -9.74
N VAL A 373 7.13 -0.41 -10.00
CA VAL A 373 6.80 0.81 -9.26
C VAL A 373 5.97 1.76 -10.12
N GLY A 374 4.83 2.18 -9.58
CA GLY A 374 3.95 3.20 -10.16
C GLY A 374 3.83 4.39 -9.22
N VAL A 375 3.79 5.59 -9.79
CA VAL A 375 3.61 6.84 -9.04
C VAL A 375 2.66 7.75 -9.80
N ALA A 376 1.64 8.26 -9.11
CA ALA A 376 0.78 9.32 -9.60
C ALA A 376 0.82 10.51 -8.63
N PHE A 377 0.91 11.71 -9.19
CA PHE A 377 0.89 12.95 -8.41
C PHE A 377 -0.48 13.60 -8.51
N GLN A 378 -0.99 14.11 -7.39
CA GLN A 378 -2.25 14.84 -7.33
C GLN A 378 -2.15 16.02 -6.36
N LYS A 379 -3.08 16.97 -6.48
CA LYS A 379 -3.25 18.06 -5.52
C LYS A 379 -4.54 17.87 -4.74
N VAL A 380 -4.45 17.79 -3.42
CA VAL A 380 -5.60 17.70 -2.50
C VAL A 380 -5.56 18.90 -1.57
N ASP A 381 -6.59 19.75 -1.63
CA ASP A 381 -6.67 21.01 -0.89
C ASP A 381 -5.43 21.91 -1.09
N GLY A 382 -4.96 21.99 -2.33
CA GLY A 382 -3.78 22.78 -2.71
C GLY A 382 -2.42 22.18 -2.31
N ARG A 383 -2.39 21.00 -1.70
CA ARG A 383 -1.17 20.30 -1.29
C ARG A 383 -0.81 19.19 -2.26
N ASP A 384 0.47 19.07 -2.57
CA ASP A 384 0.97 17.97 -3.40
C ASP A 384 0.89 16.65 -2.62
N GLN A 385 0.52 15.59 -3.33
CA GLN A 385 0.44 14.24 -2.84
C GLN A 385 0.90 13.27 -3.92
N ALA A 386 1.70 12.28 -3.54
CA ALA A 386 2.06 11.15 -4.37
C ALA A 386 1.31 9.91 -3.89
N ILE A 387 0.72 9.19 -4.83
CA ILE A 387 0.21 7.82 -4.66
C ILE A 387 1.26 6.90 -5.27
N VAL A 388 1.72 5.93 -4.49
CA VAL A 388 2.72 4.93 -4.88
C VAL A 388 2.08 3.55 -4.87
N THR A 389 2.30 2.80 -5.93
CA THR A 389 1.95 1.38 -6.01
C THR A 389 3.22 0.58 -6.27
N GLU A 390 3.46 -0.43 -5.43
CA GLU A 390 4.57 -1.36 -5.54
C GLU A 390 4.01 -2.76 -5.72
N VAL A 391 4.27 -3.39 -6.87
CA VAL A 391 3.81 -4.75 -7.15
C VAL A 391 5.02 -5.68 -7.21
N PHE A 392 4.93 -6.80 -6.53
CA PHE A 392 5.99 -7.81 -6.43
C PHE A 392 5.50 -9.14 -7.00
N THR A 393 6.39 -9.88 -7.66
CA THR A 393 6.11 -11.24 -8.10
C THR A 393 7.34 -12.14 -7.98
N ALA A 394 7.10 -13.45 -7.83
CA ALA A 394 8.16 -14.45 -7.80
C ALA A 394 8.77 -14.72 -9.18
N ALA A 395 8.00 -14.48 -10.25
CA ALA A 395 8.40 -14.65 -11.64
C ALA A 395 7.89 -13.48 -12.48
N SER A 396 8.67 -13.05 -13.48
CA SER A 396 8.37 -11.92 -14.34
C SER A 396 7.06 -12.13 -15.10
N PRO A 397 6.04 -11.27 -14.92
CA PRO A 397 4.83 -11.29 -15.74
C PRO A 397 5.07 -10.86 -17.17
N GLY A 398 6.10 -10.03 -17.38
CA GLY A 398 6.58 -9.55 -18.66
C GLY A 398 7.60 -10.44 -19.34
N ALA A 399 7.96 -11.60 -18.76
CA ALA A 399 8.57 -12.69 -19.49
C ALA A 399 7.53 -13.15 -20.50
N ALA A 400 7.52 -12.46 -21.65
CA ALA A 400 6.69 -12.78 -22.78
C ALA A 400 6.73 -14.30 -22.95
N LEU A 401 5.55 -14.92 -22.94
CA LEU A 401 5.09 -15.82 -24.01
C LEU A 401 6.21 -16.44 -24.87
N MET A 402 7.14 -17.11 -24.22
CA MET A 402 7.98 -18.16 -24.76
C MET A 402 7.75 -19.35 -23.84
N VAL A 403 6.48 -19.73 -23.68
CA VAL A 403 6.26 -21.16 -23.57
C VAL A 403 6.73 -21.68 -24.91
N ASP A 404 7.88 -22.34 -24.90
CA ASP A 404 8.35 -23.07 -26.06
C ASP A 404 7.18 -23.97 -26.51
N PRO A 405 6.59 -23.78 -27.70
CA PRO A 405 5.45 -24.58 -28.14
C PRO A 405 5.75 -26.09 -28.08
N VAL A 406 7.02 -26.48 -28.20
CA VAL A 406 7.47 -27.86 -28.02
C VAL A 406 7.26 -28.32 -26.58
N SER A 407 7.51 -27.47 -25.59
CA SER A 407 7.27 -27.73 -24.17
C SER A 407 5.77 -27.88 -23.85
N GLU A 408 4.88 -27.14 -24.53
CA GLU A 408 3.42 -27.33 -24.38
C GLU A 408 2.96 -28.70 -24.86
N VAL A 409 3.52 -29.16 -25.99
CA VAL A 409 3.28 -30.51 -26.50
C VAL A 409 3.76 -31.53 -25.47
N TYR A 410 4.98 -31.39 -24.93
CA TYR A 410 5.49 -32.29 -23.90
C TYR A 410 4.57 -32.35 -22.67
N ASP A 411 4.13 -31.20 -22.17
CA ASP A 411 3.21 -31.14 -21.05
C ASP A 411 1.86 -31.82 -21.38
N ALA A 412 1.36 -31.68 -22.61
CA ALA A 412 0.14 -32.34 -23.07
C ALA A 412 0.29 -33.87 -23.11
N LEU A 413 1.39 -34.38 -23.66
CA LEU A 413 1.69 -35.82 -23.69
C LEU A 413 1.82 -36.38 -22.26
N SER A 414 2.50 -35.67 -21.36
CA SER A 414 2.65 -36.06 -19.96
C SER A 414 1.32 -36.09 -19.21
N ARG A 415 0.44 -35.10 -19.42
CA ARG A 415 -0.92 -35.09 -18.84
C ARG A 415 -1.74 -36.29 -19.31
N HIS A 416 -1.74 -36.58 -20.60
CA HIS A 416 -2.44 -37.74 -21.17
C HIS A 416 -1.90 -39.07 -20.65
N ARG A 417 -0.58 -39.23 -20.51
CA ARG A 417 -0.04 -40.46 -19.92
C ARG A 417 -0.37 -40.59 -18.45
N ALA A 418 -0.45 -39.49 -17.71
CA ALA A 418 -0.86 -39.49 -16.31
C ALA A 418 -2.32 -39.95 -16.13
N THR A 419 -3.25 -39.55 -17.01
CA THR A 419 -4.65 -40.04 -16.95
C THR A 419 -4.74 -41.55 -17.19
N LEU A 420 -3.81 -42.09 -17.98
CA LEU A 420 -3.65 -43.53 -18.25
C LEU A 420 -2.80 -44.28 -17.20
N LYS A 421 -2.33 -43.58 -16.15
CA LYS A 421 -1.42 -44.13 -15.11
C LYS A 421 -0.12 -44.72 -15.67
N LEU A 422 0.37 -44.18 -16.78
CA LEU A 422 1.65 -44.54 -17.38
C LEU A 422 2.76 -43.58 -16.93
N PRO A 423 4.02 -44.05 -16.82
CA PRO A 423 5.15 -43.18 -16.49
C PRO A 423 5.38 -42.12 -17.59
N PRO A 424 5.91 -40.94 -17.24
CA PRO A 424 6.29 -39.93 -18.22
C PRO A 424 7.39 -40.46 -19.14
N LEU A 425 7.38 -40.01 -20.40
CA LEU A 425 8.40 -40.39 -21.39
C LEU A 425 9.64 -39.52 -21.20
N ALA A 426 10.83 -40.12 -21.34
CA ALA A 426 12.09 -39.40 -21.33
C ALA A 426 12.33 -38.71 -22.69
N ARG A 427 12.81 -37.47 -22.66
CA ARG A 427 13.09 -36.71 -23.89
C ARG A 427 14.36 -37.20 -24.56
N SER A 428 14.33 -37.31 -25.89
CA SER A 428 15.46 -37.72 -26.72
C SER A 428 15.78 -36.65 -27.74
N GLU A 429 16.93 -35.98 -27.60
CA GLU A 429 17.39 -34.96 -28.56
C GLU A 429 17.54 -35.53 -29.98
N ALA A 430 17.92 -36.80 -30.10
CA ALA A 430 18.05 -37.48 -31.38
C ALA A 430 16.70 -37.61 -32.10
N LEU A 431 15.66 -38.02 -31.38
CA LEU A 431 14.30 -38.09 -31.89
C LEU A 431 13.71 -36.70 -32.16
N GLU A 432 14.00 -35.71 -31.32
CA GLU A 432 13.54 -34.33 -31.51
C GLU A 432 14.05 -33.74 -32.84
N ARG A 433 15.31 -34.01 -33.22
CA ARG A 433 15.84 -33.58 -34.53
C ARG A 433 15.07 -34.23 -35.68
N LEU A 434 14.88 -35.54 -35.65
CA LEU A 434 14.14 -36.28 -36.68
C LEU A 434 12.69 -35.82 -36.81
N ALA A 435 12.01 -35.63 -35.68
CA ALA A 435 10.64 -35.15 -35.62
C ALA A 435 10.52 -33.73 -36.20
N ARG A 436 11.47 -32.84 -35.86
CA ARG A 436 11.47 -31.44 -36.36
C ARG A 436 11.67 -31.38 -37.86
N ASP A 437 12.58 -32.18 -38.39
CA ASP A 437 12.82 -32.24 -39.83
C ASP A 437 11.62 -32.80 -40.58
N HIS A 438 10.91 -33.77 -40.00
CA HIS A 438 9.67 -34.29 -40.56
C HIS A 438 8.55 -33.23 -40.57
N ALA A 439 8.35 -32.51 -39.46
CA ALA A 439 7.35 -31.42 -39.38
C ALA A 439 7.62 -30.28 -40.38
N ARG A 440 8.89 -29.90 -40.59
CA ARG A 440 9.27 -28.88 -41.60
C ARG A 440 8.93 -29.32 -43.02
N ARG A 441 9.19 -30.58 -43.36
CA ARG A 441 8.89 -31.12 -44.69
C ARG A 441 7.38 -31.22 -44.93
N ALA A 442 6.64 -31.72 -43.95
CA ALA A 442 5.18 -31.83 -44.04
C ALA A 442 4.53 -30.46 -44.30
N LEU A 443 4.97 -29.41 -43.59
CA LEU A 443 4.54 -28.04 -43.86
C LEU A 443 4.94 -27.56 -45.27
N ALA A 444 6.18 -27.79 -45.69
CA ALA A 444 6.66 -27.34 -47.00
C ALA A 444 5.90 -27.99 -48.17
N GLN A 445 5.42 -29.22 -48.00
CA GLN A 445 4.65 -29.97 -48.99
C GLN A 445 3.13 -29.83 -48.82
N ASP A 446 2.69 -29.16 -47.74
CA ASP A 446 1.29 -29.05 -47.32
C ASP A 446 0.57 -30.41 -47.18
N GLU A 447 1.31 -31.46 -46.80
CA GLU A 447 0.84 -32.84 -46.74
C GLU A 447 1.32 -33.53 -45.44
N PRO A 448 0.42 -33.92 -44.52
CA PRO A 448 0.78 -34.57 -43.25
C PRO A 448 1.48 -35.92 -43.39
N THR A 449 1.22 -36.64 -44.49
CA THR A 449 1.82 -37.94 -44.79
C THR A 449 3.01 -37.87 -45.75
N ALA A 450 3.52 -36.65 -46.01
CA ALA A 450 4.66 -36.41 -46.88
C ALA A 450 5.78 -37.42 -46.59
N GLY A 451 6.03 -38.30 -47.57
CA GLY A 451 7.23 -39.11 -47.60
C GLY A 451 8.44 -38.20 -47.43
N ASP A 452 9.46 -38.69 -46.75
CA ASP A 452 10.64 -37.93 -46.35
C ASP A 452 11.55 -37.51 -47.52
N GLY A 453 11.28 -37.97 -48.74
CA GLY A 453 12.07 -37.67 -49.94
C GLY A 453 13.52 -38.19 -49.87
N ASP A 454 13.81 -38.96 -48.83
CA ASP A 454 15.08 -39.59 -48.49
C ASP A 454 14.97 -41.07 -48.90
N PRO A 455 15.98 -41.68 -49.56
CA PRO A 455 15.93 -43.10 -49.90
C PRO A 455 15.78 -44.03 -48.67
N SER A 456 16.15 -43.58 -47.46
CA SER A 456 15.97 -44.33 -46.22
C SER A 456 14.67 -43.95 -45.49
N PRO A 457 13.75 -44.90 -45.24
CA PRO A 457 12.51 -44.64 -44.50
C PRO A 457 12.74 -44.09 -43.10
N LEU A 458 11.85 -43.20 -42.62
CA LEU A 458 11.90 -42.60 -41.28
C LEU A 458 12.18 -43.59 -40.13
N HIS A 459 11.62 -44.81 -40.18
CA HIS A 459 11.88 -45.83 -39.16
C HIS A 459 13.35 -46.27 -39.12
N GLU A 460 14.02 -46.43 -40.27
CA GLU A 460 15.44 -46.79 -40.36
C GLU A 460 16.34 -45.70 -39.75
N ARG A 461 15.96 -44.42 -39.93
CA ARG A 461 16.68 -43.28 -39.35
C ARG A 461 16.46 -43.17 -37.84
N VAL A 462 15.28 -43.53 -37.35
CA VAL A 462 15.04 -43.63 -35.89
C VAL A 462 15.94 -44.69 -35.27
N PHE A 463 16.04 -45.89 -35.87
CA PHE A 463 16.94 -46.95 -35.37
C PHE A 463 18.43 -46.60 -35.55
N SER A 464 18.79 -45.82 -36.57
CA SER A 464 20.16 -45.31 -36.72
C SER A 464 20.50 -44.26 -35.64
N ALA A 465 19.54 -43.43 -35.25
CA ALA A 465 19.71 -42.37 -34.25
C ALA A 465 19.59 -42.88 -32.80
N LEU A 466 18.88 -44.00 -32.60
CA LEU A 466 18.77 -44.73 -31.34
C LEU A 466 18.98 -46.24 -31.60
N PRO A 467 20.24 -46.71 -31.66
CA PRO A 467 20.56 -48.12 -31.96
C PRO A 467 19.97 -49.12 -30.96
N ASP A 468 19.74 -48.68 -29.72
CA ASP A 468 19.20 -49.51 -28.64
C ASP A 468 17.66 -49.54 -28.63
N ALA A 469 16.98 -48.83 -29.55
CA ALA A 469 15.53 -48.86 -29.65
C ALA A 469 15.03 -50.20 -30.22
N GLY A 470 14.15 -50.88 -29.49
CA GLY A 470 13.54 -52.13 -29.96
C GLY A 470 12.35 -51.92 -30.90
N THR A 471 11.57 -50.85 -30.69
CA THR A 471 10.45 -50.45 -31.55
C THR A 471 10.28 -48.93 -31.53
N ALA A 472 9.68 -48.37 -32.58
CA ALA A 472 9.36 -46.95 -32.66
C ALA A 472 8.04 -46.70 -33.42
N SER A 473 7.36 -45.61 -33.09
CA SER A 473 6.20 -45.12 -33.84
C SER A 473 6.23 -43.61 -33.97
N VAL A 474 5.51 -43.10 -34.97
CA VAL A 474 5.42 -41.67 -35.26
C VAL A 474 3.95 -41.29 -35.37
N ASP A 475 3.54 -40.29 -34.61
CA ASP A 475 2.26 -39.64 -34.78
C ASP A 475 2.45 -38.25 -35.39
N PHE A 476 1.46 -37.80 -36.14
CA PHE A 476 1.47 -36.49 -36.80
C PHE A 476 0.14 -35.77 -36.60
N PHE A 477 0.20 -34.48 -36.27
CA PHE A 477 -0.95 -33.63 -36.02
C PHE A 477 -0.79 -32.25 -36.64
N VAL A 478 -1.90 -31.65 -37.08
CA VAL A 478 -1.98 -30.23 -37.41
C VAL A 478 -2.99 -29.60 -36.45
N VAL A 479 -2.54 -28.68 -35.61
CA VAL A 479 -3.33 -28.10 -34.51
C VAL A 479 -3.19 -26.58 -34.47
N GLY A 480 -4.26 -25.89 -34.06
CA GLY A 480 -4.22 -24.44 -33.83
C GLY A 480 -3.53 -24.04 -32.52
N ASP A 481 -3.40 -24.99 -31.60
CA ASP A 481 -2.86 -24.83 -30.25
C ASP A 481 -1.91 -26.01 -29.93
N PRO A 482 -0.63 -25.77 -29.60
CA PRO A 482 0.33 -26.83 -29.31
C PRO A 482 0.00 -27.63 -28.04
N GLY A 483 -0.80 -27.08 -27.11
CA GLY A 483 -1.30 -27.80 -25.95
C GLY A 483 -2.45 -28.77 -26.25
N ALA A 484 -3.00 -28.73 -27.47
CA ALA A 484 -4.19 -29.49 -27.89
C ALA A 484 -3.85 -30.74 -28.73
N VAL A 485 -2.74 -31.42 -28.43
CA VAL A 485 -2.38 -32.67 -29.11
C VAL A 485 -3.40 -33.78 -28.79
N PRO A 486 -4.01 -34.42 -29.81
CA PRO A 486 -4.97 -35.50 -29.62
C PRO A 486 -4.36 -36.75 -28.96
N GLU A 487 -5.22 -37.58 -28.37
CA GLU A 487 -4.83 -38.93 -27.93
C GLU A 487 -4.44 -39.81 -29.11
N SER A 488 -3.51 -40.75 -28.89
CA SER A 488 -3.09 -41.73 -29.90
C SER A 488 -2.79 -43.10 -29.28
N ARG A 489 -2.79 -44.13 -30.12
CA ARG A 489 -2.38 -45.49 -29.71
C ARG A 489 -0.92 -45.53 -29.27
N SER A 490 -0.05 -44.77 -29.95
CA SER A 490 1.37 -44.65 -29.58
C SER A 490 1.54 -44.07 -28.18
N LEU A 491 0.83 -42.98 -27.86
CA LEU A 491 0.90 -42.31 -26.56
C LEU A 491 0.45 -43.21 -25.40
N ALA A 492 -0.55 -44.07 -25.66
CA ALA A 492 -1.09 -45.03 -24.69
C ALA A 492 -0.26 -46.33 -24.56
N THR A 493 0.82 -46.49 -25.33
CA THR A 493 1.66 -47.70 -25.30
C THR A 493 2.62 -47.65 -24.10
N ALA A 494 2.53 -48.64 -23.22
CA ALA A 494 3.28 -48.69 -21.95
C ALA A 494 4.79 -48.98 -22.14
N THR A 495 5.16 -49.68 -23.20
CA THR A 495 6.55 -50.07 -23.50
C THR A 495 7.41 -48.94 -24.04
N TYR A 496 6.81 -47.83 -24.47
CA TYR A 496 7.58 -46.65 -24.89
C TYR A 496 8.10 -45.89 -23.68
N THR A 497 9.39 -45.61 -23.71
CA THR A 497 10.16 -44.98 -22.64
C THR A 497 10.78 -43.66 -23.07
N GLN A 498 10.99 -43.45 -24.38
CA GLN A 498 11.55 -42.21 -24.92
C GLN A 498 10.64 -41.54 -25.95
N VAL A 499 10.80 -40.22 -26.10
CA VAL A 499 10.01 -39.39 -27.01
C VAL A 499 10.82 -38.22 -27.60
N GLY A 500 10.55 -37.88 -28.86
CA GLY A 500 11.00 -36.65 -29.51
C GLY A 500 9.84 -35.90 -30.15
N VAL A 501 9.75 -34.60 -29.90
CA VAL A 501 8.72 -33.73 -30.48
C VAL A 501 9.36 -32.75 -31.46
N GLY A 502 8.77 -32.66 -32.64
CA GLY A 502 9.10 -31.70 -33.67
C GLY A 502 7.89 -30.82 -33.96
N LEU A 503 8.07 -29.50 -33.91
CA LEU A 503 6.99 -28.56 -34.13
C LEU A 503 7.45 -27.42 -35.04
N VAL A 504 6.60 -27.06 -36.01
CA VAL A 504 6.81 -25.92 -36.91
C VAL A 504 5.48 -25.20 -37.10
N ARG A 505 5.51 -23.86 -37.03
CA ARG A 505 4.34 -23.02 -37.31
C ARG A 505 4.37 -22.54 -38.75
N GLY A 506 3.25 -22.62 -39.45
CA GLY A 506 3.16 -22.10 -40.82
C GLY A 506 1.74 -22.10 -41.37
N ASP A 507 1.62 -21.52 -42.56
CA ASP A 507 0.35 -21.42 -43.29
C ASP A 507 0.17 -22.64 -44.20
N SER A 508 -1.07 -23.12 -44.27
CA SER A 508 -1.48 -24.26 -45.07
C SER A 508 -2.64 -23.86 -45.96
N LYS A 509 -2.65 -24.32 -47.23
CA LYS A 509 -3.80 -24.13 -48.11
C LYS A 509 -4.98 -25.00 -47.69
N ARG A 510 -4.70 -26.13 -47.02
CA ARG A 510 -5.67 -27.12 -46.57
C ARG A 510 -6.17 -26.87 -45.13
N PHE A 511 -5.29 -26.40 -44.24
CA PHE A 511 -5.55 -26.30 -42.80
C PHE A 511 -5.60 -24.87 -42.26
N GLY A 512 -5.39 -23.85 -43.10
CA GLY A 512 -5.49 -22.44 -42.74
C GLY A 512 -4.16 -21.82 -42.28
N GLN A 513 -4.23 -20.56 -41.85
CA GLN A 513 -3.04 -19.78 -41.47
C GLN A 513 -2.59 -20.06 -40.03
N GLY A 514 -1.29 -19.95 -39.81
CA GLY A 514 -0.66 -19.96 -38.49
C GLY A 514 -0.80 -21.26 -37.69
N GLN A 515 -1.05 -22.40 -38.35
CA GLN A 515 -1.20 -23.71 -37.73
C GLN A 515 0.14 -24.29 -37.26
N TYR A 516 0.10 -25.14 -36.24
CA TYR A 516 1.25 -25.93 -35.77
C TYR A 516 1.22 -27.33 -36.37
N TRP A 517 2.30 -27.68 -37.05
CA TRP A 517 2.58 -29.00 -37.60
C TRP A 517 3.46 -29.75 -36.61
N VAL A 518 2.91 -30.79 -35.99
CA VAL A 518 3.50 -31.48 -34.84
C VAL A 518 3.76 -32.93 -35.20
N ALA A 519 5.02 -33.35 -35.15
CA ALA A 519 5.45 -34.74 -35.24
C ALA A 519 5.90 -35.22 -33.86
N VAL A 520 5.43 -36.38 -33.43
CA VAL A 520 5.83 -37.00 -32.16
C VAL A 520 6.36 -38.40 -32.45
N ILE A 521 7.63 -38.64 -32.13
CA ILE A 521 8.28 -39.94 -32.30
C ILE A 521 8.44 -40.59 -30.93
N TYR A 522 7.95 -41.82 -30.78
CA TYR A 522 8.06 -42.64 -29.58
C TYR A 522 9.02 -43.80 -29.83
N ALA A 523 9.80 -44.17 -28.83
CA ALA A 523 10.69 -45.32 -28.90
C ALA A 523 10.65 -46.16 -27.62
N ALA A 524 10.70 -47.48 -27.78
CA ALA A 524 10.93 -48.42 -26.69
C ALA A 524 12.44 -48.66 -26.58
N VAL A 525 13.05 -48.05 -25.56
CA VAL A 525 14.46 -48.28 -25.22
C VAL A 525 14.49 -49.07 -23.88
N PRO A 526 15.22 -50.20 -23.82
CA PRO A 526 15.31 -51.07 -22.64
C PRO A 526 15.75 -50.38 -21.34
#